data_AF-A0AAW6RKS9-F1
#
_entry.id   AF-A0AAW6RKS9-F1
#
_cell.length_a   1.000
_cell.length_b   1.000
_cell.length_c   1.000
_cell.angle_alpha   90.00
_cell.angle_beta   90.00
_cell.angle_gamma   90.00
#
_symmetry.space_group_name_H-M   'P 1'
#
loop_
_entity.id
_entity.type
_entity.pdbx_description
1 polymer ?
#
loop_
_entity_poly.entity_id
_entity_poly.type
_entity_poly.pdbx_seq_one_letter_code
_entity_poly.pdbx_strand_id
1 'polypeptide(L)'
;MTETLAEPAEDAIQPSLFASMAGRRRQRLAAARLLAGTGASWRTIDACPAWATASEGERQRLAAFVGAWWLADSLRASIDGKRLAAVCEVLGEDGLQRLLRAESGGLELDAAPPRPGLTEASQCADQLQSCGRALLLWGLPAALRALMPAALGWPAPEVNQHHAFDAHIDWARRAIDTGTAEAARCVQPASPPEEGEEGEEEAGNADDE
;
A
#
# COMPACT_ATOMS: atom_id res chain seq x y z
N MET A 1 56.11 12.18 -29.03
CA MET A 1 54.84 11.45 -29.18
C MET A 1 54.84 10.37 -28.12
N THR A 2 54.17 10.61 -27.00
CA THR A 2 54.00 9.64 -25.91
C THR A 2 52.51 9.50 -25.69
N GLU A 3 52.02 8.28 -25.89
CA GLU A 3 50.66 7.84 -25.61
C GLU A 3 50.33 8.06 -24.13
N THR A 4 49.21 8.76 -23.87
CA THR A 4 48.56 8.75 -22.57
C THR A 4 47.27 7.96 -22.73
N LEU A 5 47.34 6.65 -22.48
CA LEU A 5 46.17 5.80 -22.27
C LEU A 5 45.49 6.27 -20.99
N ALA A 6 44.29 6.84 -21.12
CA ALA A 6 43.42 7.08 -20.00
C ALA A 6 42.93 5.73 -19.46
N GLU A 7 43.25 5.44 -18.19
CA GLU A 7 42.67 4.31 -17.45
C GLU A 7 41.14 4.43 -17.44
N PRO A 8 40.38 3.34 -17.65
CA PRO A 8 38.95 3.36 -17.41
C PRO A 8 38.73 3.42 -15.90
N ALA A 9 37.99 4.42 -15.45
CA ALA A 9 37.57 4.58 -14.07
C ALA A 9 36.86 3.29 -13.57
N GLU A 10 37.54 2.55 -12.70
CA GLU A 10 36.96 1.44 -11.94
C GLU A 10 35.89 1.98 -10.97
N ASP A 11 34.68 1.43 -11.11
CA ASP A 11 33.77 1.06 -10.03
C ASP A 11 33.50 2.08 -8.90
N ALA A 12 32.79 3.15 -9.23
CA ALA A 12 31.92 3.81 -8.26
C ALA A 12 30.60 3.00 -8.10
N ILE A 13 30.66 1.82 -7.48
CA ILE A 13 29.45 1.09 -7.08
C ILE A 13 28.71 1.96 -6.06
N GLN A 14 27.59 2.54 -6.49
CA GLN A 14 26.89 3.59 -5.76
C GLN A 14 26.39 3.12 -4.38
N PRO A 15 26.46 3.97 -3.33
CA PRO A 15 25.97 3.66 -1.98
C PRO A 15 24.47 3.34 -1.92
N SER A 16 23.68 3.84 -2.89
CA SER A 16 22.26 3.49 -3.07
C SER A 16 22.06 2.00 -3.40
N LEU A 17 22.96 1.39 -4.18
CA LEU A 17 22.93 -0.03 -4.51
C LEU A 17 23.24 -0.89 -3.28
N PHE A 18 24.20 -0.48 -2.45
CA PHE A 18 24.50 -1.19 -1.20
C PHE A 18 23.38 -1.05 -0.15
N ALA A 19 22.77 0.12 -0.02
CA ALA A 19 21.59 0.31 0.82
C ALA A 19 20.40 -0.55 0.32
N SER A 20 20.21 -0.64 -0.99
CA SER A 20 19.23 -1.51 -1.64
C SER A 20 19.53 -3.00 -1.42
N MET A 21 20.79 -3.43 -1.53
CA MET A 21 21.20 -4.82 -1.27
C MET A 21 21.08 -5.19 0.21
N ALA A 22 21.46 -4.29 1.13
CA ALA A 22 21.28 -4.48 2.57
C ALA A 22 19.79 -4.56 2.94
N GLY A 23 18.96 -3.71 2.35
CA GLY A 23 17.50 -3.75 2.48
C GLY A 23 16.93 -5.10 2.01
N ARG A 24 17.29 -5.54 0.81
CA ARG A 24 16.87 -6.84 0.26
C ARG A 24 17.34 -8.02 1.11
N ARG A 25 18.56 -7.97 1.65
CA ARG A 25 19.05 -9.01 2.56
C ARG A 25 18.24 -9.07 3.86
N ARG A 26 17.91 -7.91 4.45
CA ARG A 26 17.07 -7.83 5.65
C ARG A 26 15.66 -8.35 5.39
N GLN A 27 15.04 -7.97 4.27
CA GLN A 27 13.73 -8.46 3.86
C GLN A 27 13.73 -9.97 3.68
N ARG A 28 14.71 -10.54 2.97
CA ARG A 28 14.83 -12.00 2.80
C ARG A 28 14.99 -12.74 4.13
N LEU A 29 15.78 -12.19 5.05
CA LEU A 29 15.94 -12.77 6.39
C LEU A 29 14.62 -12.74 7.17
N ALA A 30 13.89 -11.63 7.13
CA ALA A 30 12.59 -11.50 7.77
C ALA A 30 11.57 -12.47 7.15
N ALA A 31 11.54 -12.60 5.83
CA ALA A 31 10.68 -13.54 5.13
C ALA A 31 11.04 -15.01 5.43
N ALA A 32 12.34 -15.35 5.53
CA ALA A 32 12.79 -16.67 5.93
C ALA A 32 12.37 -17.02 7.37
N ARG A 33 12.38 -16.03 8.28
CA ARG A 33 11.89 -16.20 9.66
C ARG A 33 10.38 -16.39 9.70
N LEU A 34 9.63 -15.57 8.95
CA LEU A 34 8.18 -15.67 8.84
C LEU A 34 7.74 -17.04 8.32
N LEU A 35 8.47 -17.58 7.34
CA LEU A 35 8.18 -18.86 6.69
C LEU A 35 8.96 -20.04 7.30
N ALA A 36 9.58 -19.87 8.47
CA ALA A 36 10.33 -20.94 9.11
C ALA A 36 9.43 -22.15 9.40
N GLY A 37 9.91 -23.35 9.06
CA GLY A 37 9.14 -24.60 9.25
C GLY A 37 8.06 -24.88 8.20
N THR A 38 7.84 -23.98 7.23
CA THR A 38 6.81 -24.17 6.18
C THR A 38 7.29 -24.96 4.95
N GLY A 39 8.59 -25.27 4.86
CA GLY A 39 9.19 -25.87 3.68
C GLY A 39 9.35 -24.92 2.49
N ALA A 40 9.19 -23.60 2.69
CA ALA A 40 9.32 -22.61 1.64
C ALA A 40 10.68 -22.68 0.91
N SER A 41 10.63 -22.75 -0.42
CA SER A 41 11.83 -22.73 -1.26
C SER A 41 12.53 -21.37 -1.23
N TRP A 42 13.78 -21.31 -1.65
CA TRP A 42 14.49 -20.03 -1.70
C TRP A 42 13.83 -19.01 -2.65
N ARG A 43 13.26 -19.50 -3.75
CA ARG A 43 12.45 -18.70 -4.68
C ARG A 43 11.18 -18.16 -4.04
N THR A 44 10.55 -18.95 -3.17
CA THR A 44 9.35 -18.55 -2.41
C THR A 44 9.69 -17.41 -1.45
N ILE A 45 10.81 -17.50 -0.75
CA ILE A 45 11.24 -16.46 0.18
C ILE A 45 11.62 -15.17 -0.56
N ASP A 46 12.30 -15.27 -1.71
CA ASP A 46 12.66 -14.10 -2.53
C ASP A 46 11.44 -13.40 -3.14
N ALA A 47 10.37 -14.14 -3.43
CA ALA A 47 9.10 -13.61 -3.91
C ALA A 47 8.21 -13.03 -2.81
N CYS A 48 8.62 -13.09 -1.54
CA CYS A 48 7.82 -12.60 -0.42
C CYS A 48 7.75 -11.06 -0.42
N PRO A 49 6.54 -10.47 -0.49
CA PRO A 49 6.41 -9.03 -0.57
C PRO A 49 6.82 -8.36 0.75
N ALA A 50 7.36 -7.14 0.66
CA ALA A 50 7.88 -6.42 1.83
C ALA A 50 6.84 -6.23 2.95
N TRP A 51 5.58 -5.98 2.57
CA TRP A 51 4.48 -5.79 3.52
C TRP A 51 4.23 -7.02 4.41
N ALA A 52 4.50 -8.24 3.93
CA ALA A 52 4.27 -9.45 4.73
C ALA A 52 5.15 -9.46 5.99
N THR A 53 6.35 -8.88 5.87
CA THR A 53 7.34 -8.77 6.96
C THR A 53 7.23 -7.48 7.78
N ALA A 54 6.29 -6.60 7.46
CA ALA A 54 6.03 -5.38 8.22
C ALA A 54 5.51 -5.69 9.64
N SER A 55 5.36 -4.69 10.49
CA SER A 55 4.69 -4.86 11.79
C SER A 55 3.22 -5.25 11.61
N GLU A 56 2.61 -5.80 12.67
CA GLU A 56 1.20 -6.16 12.61
C GLU A 56 0.28 -4.96 12.33
N GLY A 57 0.55 -3.82 12.98
CA GLY A 57 -0.23 -2.59 12.75
C GLY A 57 -0.11 -2.08 11.31
N GLU A 58 1.08 -2.13 10.71
CA GLU A 58 1.26 -1.79 9.29
C GLU A 58 0.51 -2.74 8.36
N ARG A 59 0.53 -4.04 8.67
CA ARG A 59 -0.23 -5.04 7.90
C ARG A 59 -1.75 -4.83 8.02
N GLN A 60 -2.26 -4.56 9.22
CA GLN A 60 -3.67 -4.29 9.45
C GLN A 60 -4.11 -3.01 8.73
N ARG A 61 -3.30 -1.95 8.77
CA ARG A 61 -3.56 -0.72 8.04
C ARG A 61 -3.58 -0.95 6.53
N LEU A 62 -2.57 -1.64 6.00
CA LEU A 62 -2.52 -2.00 4.58
C LEU A 62 -3.76 -2.78 4.16
N ALA A 63 -4.15 -3.81 4.93
CA ALA A 63 -5.35 -4.58 4.67
C ALA A 63 -6.61 -3.67 4.67
N ALA A 64 -6.77 -2.78 5.64
CA ALA A 64 -7.90 -1.84 5.63
C ALA A 64 -7.97 -0.99 4.36
N PHE A 65 -6.85 -0.38 3.95
CA PHE A 65 -6.83 0.43 2.73
C PHE A 65 -7.14 -0.42 1.49
N VAL A 66 -6.48 -1.55 1.31
CA VAL A 66 -6.72 -2.44 0.16
C VAL A 66 -8.18 -2.92 0.11
N GLY A 67 -8.76 -3.30 1.25
CA GLY A 67 -10.16 -3.67 1.34
C GLY A 67 -11.12 -2.51 1.05
N ALA A 68 -10.80 -1.31 1.52
CA ALA A 68 -11.61 -0.12 1.25
C ALA A 68 -11.60 0.25 -0.24
N TRP A 69 -10.46 0.12 -0.91
CA TRP A 69 -10.36 0.37 -2.35
C TRP A 69 -11.10 -0.67 -3.20
N TRP A 70 -11.15 -1.92 -2.75
CA TRP A 70 -12.02 -2.93 -3.37
C TRP A 70 -13.51 -2.58 -3.22
N LEU A 71 -13.89 -2.00 -2.08
CA LEU A 71 -15.26 -1.60 -1.77
C LEU A 71 -15.57 -0.15 -2.17
N ALA A 72 -14.67 0.53 -2.88
CA ALA A 72 -14.71 1.99 -3.05
C ALA A 72 -16.02 2.47 -3.70
N ASP A 73 -16.48 1.80 -4.74
CA ASP A 73 -17.74 2.15 -5.41
C ASP A 73 -18.96 2.00 -4.49
N SER A 74 -19.02 0.92 -3.71
CA SER A 74 -20.09 0.72 -2.72
C SER A 74 -20.03 1.76 -1.61
N LEU A 75 -18.82 2.14 -1.16
CA LEU A 75 -18.60 3.16 -0.15
C LEU A 75 -18.99 4.56 -0.65
N ARG A 76 -18.63 4.92 -1.89
CA ARG A 76 -19.03 6.19 -2.53
C ARG A 76 -20.54 6.29 -2.72
N ALA A 77 -21.20 5.17 -3.01
CA ALA A 77 -22.65 5.13 -3.14
C ALA A 77 -23.39 5.11 -1.78
N SER A 78 -22.69 4.93 -0.66
CA SER A 78 -23.29 4.86 0.66
C SER A 78 -23.73 6.24 1.16
N ILE A 79 -25.00 6.35 1.53
CA ILE A 79 -25.58 7.52 2.22
C ILE A 79 -25.61 7.36 3.75
N ASP A 80 -25.15 6.20 4.24
CA ASP A 80 -25.18 5.86 5.67
C ASP A 80 -23.97 6.46 6.37
N GLY A 81 -24.19 7.59 7.05
CA GLY A 81 -23.15 8.29 7.79
C GLY A 81 -22.51 7.46 8.91
N LYS A 82 -23.22 6.46 9.49
CA LYS A 82 -22.63 5.60 10.52
C LYS A 82 -21.61 4.64 9.94
N ARG A 83 -21.89 4.10 8.74
CA ARG A 83 -20.92 3.27 8.01
C ARG A 83 -19.70 4.09 7.61
N LEU A 84 -19.91 5.30 7.06
CA LEU A 84 -18.80 6.16 6.67
C LEU A 84 -17.97 6.61 7.87
N ALA A 85 -18.59 6.87 9.03
CA ALA A 85 -17.88 7.13 10.27
C ALA A 85 -17.03 5.92 10.70
N ALA A 86 -17.56 4.70 10.64
CA ALA A 86 -16.79 3.49 10.95
C ALA A 86 -15.59 3.30 10.01
N VAL A 87 -15.72 3.65 8.73
CA VAL A 87 -14.60 3.65 7.77
C VAL A 87 -13.59 4.74 8.11
N CYS A 88 -14.06 5.93 8.51
CA CYS A 88 -13.22 7.04 8.95
C CYS A 88 -12.35 6.68 10.16
N GLU A 89 -12.91 5.97 11.15
CA GLU A 89 -12.15 5.51 12.32
C GLU A 89 -10.97 4.59 11.94
N VAL A 90 -11.09 3.86 10.83
CA VAL A 90 -10.06 2.93 10.37
C VAL A 90 -9.03 3.61 9.46
N LEU A 91 -9.48 4.45 8.51
CA LEU A 91 -8.62 5.04 7.48
C LEU A 91 -8.09 6.44 7.85
N GLY A 92 -8.72 7.09 8.83
CA GLY A 92 -8.60 8.52 9.07
C GLY A 92 -9.44 9.34 8.09
N GLU A 93 -9.69 10.60 8.47
CA GLU A 93 -10.49 11.55 7.68
C GLU A 93 -9.90 11.75 6.28
N ASP A 94 -8.59 12.00 6.21
CA ASP A 94 -7.86 12.17 4.97
C ASP A 94 -7.96 10.96 4.03
N GLY A 95 -7.85 9.75 4.60
CA GLY A 95 -7.97 8.51 3.85
C GLY A 95 -9.37 8.32 3.27
N LEU A 96 -10.40 8.61 4.07
CA LEU A 96 -11.79 8.55 3.63
C LEU A 96 -12.08 9.60 2.54
N GLN A 97 -11.65 10.84 2.73
CA GLN A 97 -11.86 11.91 1.75
C GLN A 97 -11.21 11.58 0.40
N ARG A 98 -9.99 11.04 0.39
CA ARG A 98 -9.34 10.59 -0.85
C ARG A 98 -10.09 9.45 -1.52
N LEU A 99 -10.56 8.47 -0.74
CA LEU A 99 -11.37 7.36 -1.28
C LEU A 99 -12.65 7.88 -1.95
N LEU A 100 -13.35 8.81 -1.30
CA LEU A 100 -14.61 9.36 -1.78
C LEU A 100 -14.45 10.25 -3.02
N ARG A 101 -13.33 10.97 -3.12
CA ARG A 101 -13.05 11.88 -4.26
C ARG A 101 -12.42 11.18 -5.47
N ALA A 102 -11.84 10.01 -5.27
CA ALA A 102 -11.19 9.29 -6.36
C ALA A 102 -12.21 8.84 -7.41
N GLU A 103 -11.83 8.95 -8.67
CA GLU A 103 -12.69 8.54 -9.79
C GLU A 103 -12.88 7.01 -9.77
N SER A 104 -14.13 6.58 -9.94
CA SER A 104 -14.47 5.18 -10.15
C SER A 104 -13.96 4.73 -11.51
N GLY A 105 -12.82 4.03 -11.54
CA GLY A 105 -12.29 3.48 -12.78
C GLY A 105 -11.86 4.57 -13.76
N GLY A 106 -10.58 4.98 -13.73
CA GLY A 106 -9.99 5.70 -14.86
C GLY A 106 -10.37 5.03 -16.19
N LEU A 107 -10.57 5.87 -17.22
CA LEU A 107 -11.18 5.65 -18.54
C LEU A 107 -10.80 4.37 -19.33
N GLU A 108 -9.89 3.55 -18.82
CA GLU A 108 -9.33 2.36 -19.45
C GLU A 108 -9.94 1.02 -19.00
N LEU A 109 -10.83 1.01 -17.99
CA LEU A 109 -11.49 -0.24 -17.56
C LEU A 109 -12.82 -0.43 -18.31
N ASP A 110 -12.83 -1.38 -19.24
CA ASP A 110 -14.02 -1.71 -20.05
C ASP A 110 -15.15 -2.35 -19.23
N ALA A 111 -14.83 -2.98 -18.09
CA ALA A 111 -15.80 -3.68 -17.24
C ALA A 111 -16.29 -2.80 -16.09
N ALA A 112 -17.61 -2.85 -15.82
CA ALA A 112 -18.21 -2.17 -14.70
C ALA A 112 -17.55 -2.56 -13.35
N PRO A 113 -17.42 -1.60 -12.40
CA PRO A 113 -16.84 -1.90 -11.10
C PRO A 113 -17.64 -2.94 -10.33
N PRO A 114 -16.96 -3.82 -9.56
CA PRO A 114 -17.66 -4.67 -8.61
C PRO A 114 -18.37 -3.79 -7.57
N ARG A 115 -19.59 -4.18 -7.18
CA ARG A 115 -20.37 -3.51 -6.12
C ARG A 115 -20.77 -4.52 -5.05
N PRO A 116 -19.82 -5.00 -4.23
CA PRO A 116 -20.15 -5.87 -3.11
C PRO A 116 -21.05 -5.12 -2.13
N GLY A 117 -21.99 -5.83 -1.50
CA GLY A 117 -22.82 -5.23 -0.45
C GLY A 117 -21.99 -4.82 0.77
N LEU A 118 -22.27 -3.64 1.34
CA LEU A 118 -21.68 -3.22 2.60
C LEU A 118 -22.43 -3.85 3.77
N THR A 119 -21.68 -4.37 4.75
CA THR A 119 -22.26 -4.85 6.01
C THR A 119 -22.81 -3.69 6.84
N GLU A 120 -23.42 -3.98 7.99
CA GLU A 120 -23.82 -2.95 8.95
C GLU A 120 -22.61 -2.17 9.50
N ALA A 121 -22.85 -0.97 10.02
CA ALA A 121 -21.79 -0.06 10.49
C ALA A 121 -20.88 -0.71 11.55
N SER A 122 -21.43 -1.52 12.46
CA SER A 122 -20.67 -2.24 13.50
C SER A 122 -19.68 -3.27 12.96
N GLN A 123 -19.87 -3.74 11.73
CA GLN A 123 -19.07 -4.78 11.08
C GLN A 123 -18.21 -4.24 9.94
N CYS A 124 -18.34 -2.95 9.61
CA CYS A 124 -17.71 -2.38 8.42
C CYS A 124 -16.18 -2.45 8.50
N ALA A 125 -15.60 -2.15 9.67
CA ALA A 125 -14.17 -2.27 9.91
C ALA A 125 -13.66 -3.71 9.68
N ASP A 126 -14.38 -4.71 10.18
CA ASP A 126 -14.05 -6.11 9.99
C ASP A 126 -14.18 -6.55 8.53
N GLN A 127 -15.20 -6.04 7.82
CA GLN A 127 -15.36 -6.28 6.38
C GLN A 127 -14.17 -5.73 5.58
N LEU A 128 -13.72 -4.50 5.87
CA LEU A 128 -12.54 -3.91 5.23
C LEU A 128 -11.31 -4.79 5.45
N GLN A 129 -11.06 -5.19 6.70
CA GLN A 129 -9.93 -6.03 7.09
C GLN A 129 -9.98 -7.40 6.38
N SER A 130 -11.14 -8.06 6.39
CA SER A 130 -11.34 -9.36 5.77
C SER A 130 -11.11 -9.31 4.27
N CYS A 131 -11.75 -8.35 3.57
CA CYS A 131 -11.58 -8.18 2.13
C CYS A 131 -10.13 -7.85 1.77
N GLY A 132 -9.49 -6.96 2.52
CA GLY A 132 -8.11 -6.57 2.28
C GLY A 132 -7.12 -7.71 2.45
N ARG A 133 -7.24 -8.51 3.52
CA ARG A 133 -6.40 -9.70 3.74
C ARG A 133 -6.60 -10.71 2.61
N ALA A 134 -7.84 -10.98 2.24
CA ALA A 134 -8.16 -11.90 1.15
C ALA A 134 -7.56 -11.41 -0.17
N LEU A 135 -7.66 -10.12 -0.48
CA LEU A 135 -7.14 -9.55 -1.73
C LEU A 135 -5.61 -9.52 -1.76
N LEU A 136 -4.96 -9.20 -0.64
CA LEU A 136 -3.50 -9.29 -0.50
C LEU A 136 -3.01 -10.72 -0.71
N LEU A 137 -3.69 -11.72 -0.12
CA LEU A 137 -3.38 -13.13 -0.32
C LEU A 137 -3.64 -13.58 -1.77
N TRP A 138 -4.73 -13.12 -2.38
CA TRP A 138 -5.04 -13.38 -3.79
C TRP A 138 -3.93 -12.87 -4.72
N GLY A 139 -3.40 -11.68 -4.45
CA GLY A 139 -2.29 -11.09 -5.21
C GLY A 139 -0.94 -11.81 -5.09
N LEU A 140 -0.79 -12.74 -4.14
CA LEU A 140 0.45 -13.51 -3.98
C LEU A 140 0.61 -14.60 -5.06
N PRO A 141 1.86 -14.96 -5.40
CA PRO A 141 2.15 -16.20 -6.11
C PRO A 141 1.54 -17.41 -5.40
N ALA A 142 1.07 -18.42 -6.15
CA ALA A 142 0.37 -19.59 -5.60
C ALA A 142 1.13 -20.30 -4.47
N ALA A 143 2.46 -20.42 -4.61
CA ALA A 143 3.32 -21.04 -3.59
C ALA A 143 3.33 -20.26 -2.25
N LEU A 144 3.19 -18.94 -2.29
CA LEU A 144 3.08 -18.11 -1.08
C LEU A 144 1.65 -18.10 -0.55
N ARG A 145 0.65 -18.04 -1.44
CA ARG A 145 -0.77 -18.00 -1.06
C ARG A 145 -1.19 -19.17 -0.17
N ALA A 146 -0.63 -20.36 -0.40
CA ALA A 146 -0.90 -21.54 0.42
C ALA A 146 -0.28 -21.48 1.83
N LEU A 147 0.86 -20.80 1.98
CA LEU A 147 1.64 -20.76 3.24
C LEU A 147 1.29 -19.55 4.11
N MET A 148 0.95 -18.44 3.47
CA MET A 148 0.88 -17.12 4.10
C MET A 148 -0.24 -16.97 5.15
N PRO A 149 -1.44 -17.56 4.99
CA PRO A 149 -2.48 -17.46 6.02
C PRO A 149 -2.00 -17.97 7.38
N ALA A 150 -1.40 -19.17 7.40
CA ALA A 150 -0.85 -19.74 8.62
C ALA A 150 0.33 -18.93 9.17
N ALA A 151 1.24 -18.48 8.30
CA ALA A 151 2.42 -17.71 8.71
C ALA A 151 2.06 -16.33 9.32
N LEU A 152 0.99 -15.69 8.84
CA LEU A 152 0.53 -14.38 9.33
C LEU A 152 -0.53 -14.49 10.44
N GLY A 153 -0.99 -15.70 10.78
CA GLY A 153 -2.13 -15.89 11.68
C GLY A 153 -3.44 -15.32 11.12
N TRP A 154 -3.57 -15.25 9.79
CA TRP A 154 -4.77 -14.76 9.12
C TRP A 154 -5.76 -15.89 8.85
N PRO A 155 -7.07 -15.61 8.91
CA PRO A 155 -8.06 -16.58 8.49
C PRO A 155 -7.86 -16.92 7.01
N ALA A 156 -8.18 -18.17 6.65
CA ALA A 156 -8.24 -18.54 5.25
C ALA A 156 -9.34 -17.70 4.56
N PRO A 157 -9.05 -17.12 3.38
CA PRO A 157 -10.04 -16.35 2.64
C PRO A 157 -11.23 -17.22 2.26
N GLU A 158 -12.42 -16.63 2.27
CA GLU A 158 -13.63 -17.34 1.87
C GLU A 158 -13.61 -17.60 0.34
N VAL A 159 -14.17 -18.74 -0.08
CA VAL A 159 -14.15 -19.17 -1.50
C VAL A 159 -14.86 -18.15 -2.41
N ASN A 160 -15.94 -17.54 -1.91
CA ASN A 160 -16.69 -16.48 -2.61
C ASN A 160 -15.84 -15.21 -2.89
N GLN A 161 -14.92 -14.84 -2.00
CA GLN A 161 -14.09 -13.64 -2.14
C GLN A 161 -13.12 -13.80 -3.30
N HIS A 162 -12.41 -14.93 -3.37
CA HIS A 162 -11.50 -15.21 -4.48
C HIS A 162 -12.23 -15.29 -5.82
N HIS A 163 -13.40 -15.92 -5.88
CA HIS A 163 -14.20 -15.94 -7.10
C HIS A 163 -14.61 -14.52 -7.56
N ALA A 164 -14.97 -13.64 -6.63
CA ALA A 164 -15.28 -12.25 -6.96
C ALA A 164 -14.04 -11.51 -7.51
N PHE A 165 -12.86 -11.76 -6.96
CA PHE A 165 -11.61 -11.15 -7.45
C PHE A 165 -11.24 -11.69 -8.84
N ASP A 166 -11.39 -12.99 -9.08
CA ASP A 166 -11.14 -13.62 -10.38
C ASP A 166 -12.14 -13.15 -11.46
N ALA A 167 -13.37 -12.80 -11.08
CA ALA A 167 -14.35 -12.22 -11.99
C ALA A 167 -14.05 -10.76 -12.36
N HIS A 168 -13.26 -10.05 -11.52
CA HIS A 168 -12.94 -8.63 -11.68
C HIS A 168 -11.44 -8.36 -11.47
N ILE A 169 -10.59 -9.07 -12.20
CA ILE A 169 -9.12 -9.09 -12.03
C ILE A 169 -8.50 -7.69 -12.06
N ASP A 170 -8.90 -6.85 -13.00
CA ASP A 170 -8.30 -5.52 -13.16
C ASP A 170 -8.68 -4.58 -12.01
N TRP A 171 -9.90 -4.70 -11.51
CA TRP A 171 -10.36 -4.00 -10.31
C TRP A 171 -9.66 -4.50 -9.05
N ALA A 172 -9.47 -5.81 -8.92
CA ALA A 172 -8.74 -6.43 -7.82
C ALA A 172 -7.29 -5.94 -7.77
N ARG A 173 -6.58 -5.95 -8.91
CA ARG A 173 -5.21 -5.42 -9.02
C ARG A 173 -5.14 -3.94 -8.68
N ARG A 174 -6.04 -3.13 -9.24
CA ARG A 174 -6.10 -1.69 -8.95
C ARG A 174 -6.32 -1.41 -7.47
N ALA A 175 -7.20 -2.17 -6.80
CA ALA A 175 -7.43 -2.02 -5.37
C ALA A 175 -6.18 -2.34 -4.53
N ILE A 176 -5.40 -3.36 -4.91
CA ILE A 176 -4.10 -3.66 -4.29
C ILE A 176 -3.13 -2.49 -4.50
N ASP A 177 -2.96 -2.04 -5.74
CA ASP A 177 -1.97 -1.01 -6.08
C ASP A 177 -2.30 0.33 -5.40
N THR A 178 -3.55 0.78 -5.52
CA THR A 178 -4.02 2.04 -4.94
C THR A 178 -4.02 1.97 -3.42
N GLY A 179 -4.52 0.87 -2.83
CA GLY A 179 -4.53 0.70 -1.39
C GLY A 179 -3.13 0.62 -0.78
N THR A 180 -2.18 0.01 -1.49
CA THR A 180 -0.77 -0.01 -1.06
C THR A 180 -0.15 1.39 -1.11
N ALA A 181 -0.42 2.16 -2.17
CA ALA A 181 0.07 3.53 -2.29
C ALA A 181 -0.51 4.45 -1.20
N GLU A 182 -1.80 4.32 -0.90
CA GLU A 182 -2.46 5.08 0.16
C GLU A 182 -1.93 4.72 1.56
N ALA A 183 -1.75 3.43 1.84
CA ALA A 183 -1.21 3.00 3.12
C ALA A 183 0.21 3.56 3.35
N ALA A 184 1.03 3.65 2.31
CA ALA A 184 2.38 4.22 2.38
C ALA A 184 2.38 5.73 2.66
N ARG A 185 1.41 6.49 2.10
CA ARG A 185 1.26 7.94 2.33
C ARG A 185 0.97 8.26 3.79
N CYS A 186 0.20 7.41 4.48
CA CYS A 186 -0.12 7.59 5.89
C CYS A 186 1.05 7.31 6.87
N VAL A 187 2.18 6.79 6.38
CA VAL A 187 3.40 6.54 7.18
C VAL A 187 4.42 7.65 7.01
N GLN A 188 4.33 8.44 5.93
CA GLN A 188 5.24 9.56 5.72
C GLN A 188 4.84 10.71 6.67
N PRO A 189 5.79 11.30 7.43
CA PRO A 189 5.52 12.54 8.13
C PRO A 189 5.11 13.59 7.08
N ALA A 190 4.10 14.41 7.40
CA ALA A 190 3.77 15.56 6.57
C ALA A 190 5.05 16.36 6.34
N SER A 191 5.44 16.55 5.08
CA SER A 191 6.50 17.51 4.75
C SER A 191 6.13 18.83 5.43
N PRO A 192 7.07 19.49 6.13
CA PRO A 192 6.78 20.80 6.68
C PRO A 192 6.27 21.70 5.55
N PRO A 193 5.25 22.54 5.79
CA PRO A 193 4.84 23.51 4.80
C PRO A 193 6.07 24.31 4.38
N GLU A 194 6.27 24.50 3.07
CA GLU A 194 7.24 25.48 2.60
C GLU A 194 6.84 26.81 3.25
N GLU A 195 7.64 27.26 4.22
CA GLU A 195 7.50 28.58 4.80
C GLU A 195 7.55 29.54 3.61
N GLY A 196 6.39 30.13 3.32
CA GLY A 196 6.29 31.17 2.32
C GLY A 196 7.34 32.22 2.66
N GLU A 197 8.10 32.62 1.64
CA GLU A 197 8.97 33.80 1.70
C GLU A 197 8.13 34.96 2.26
N GLU A 198 8.25 35.20 3.57
CA GLU A 198 7.79 36.43 4.19
C GLU A 198 8.62 37.53 3.56
N GLY A 199 7.94 38.33 2.75
CA GLY A 199 8.53 39.43 1.99
C GLY A 199 9.39 40.29 2.89
N GLU A 200 10.57 40.60 2.38
CA GLU A 200 11.47 41.63 2.90
C GLU A 200 10.66 42.91 3.14
N GLU A 201 10.34 43.21 4.40
CA GLU A 201 9.97 44.56 4.81
C GLU A 201 11.21 45.43 4.63
N GLU A 202 11.27 46.17 3.52
CA GLU A 202 12.22 47.25 3.30
C GLU A 202 12.14 48.25 4.47
N ALA A 203 13.17 48.21 5.31
CA ALA A 203 13.47 49.27 6.26
C ALA A 203 13.95 50.52 5.49
N GLY A 204 13.01 51.35 5.04
CA GLY A 204 13.28 52.69 4.54
C GLY A 204 13.41 53.68 5.69
N ASN A 205 14.61 53.87 6.21
CA ASN A 205 14.91 54.89 7.22
C ASN A 205 15.42 56.19 6.57
N ALA A 206 14.69 57.28 6.86
CA ALA A 206 15.14 58.65 7.07
C ALA A 206 15.84 59.51 5.97
N ASP A 207 15.20 60.68 5.79
CA ASP A 207 15.75 62.04 5.59
C ASP A 207 16.30 62.51 4.24
N ASP A 208 15.68 63.58 3.72
CA ASP A 208 16.35 64.85 3.39
C ASP A 208 15.31 66.00 3.29
N GLU A 209 15.41 66.96 4.22
CA GLU A 209 14.97 68.36 4.10
C GLU A 209 16.19 69.24 3.77
#